data_AF-A0A258AV12-F1
#
_entry.id   AF-A0A258AV12-F1
#
_cell.length_a   1.000
_cell.length_b   1.000
_cell.length_c   1.000
_cell.angle_alpha   90.00
_cell.angle_beta   90.00
_cell.angle_gamma   90.00
#
_symmetry.space_group_name_H-M   'P 1'
#
loop_
_entity.id
_entity.type
_entity.pdbx_description
1 polymer ?
#
loop_
_entity_poly.entity_id
_entity_poly.type
_entity_poly.pdbx_seq_one_letter_code
_entity_poly.pdbx_strand_id
1 'polypeptide(L)' 'PDGKWLEVNSKYSRIWPNISVKGTPPADREDFEREEGKFEKYFSEKPGDGK' A
#
# COMPACT_ATOMS: atom_id res chain seq x y z
N PRO A 1 -2.19 15.94 -14.08
CA PRO A 1 -0.90 15.23 -13.90
C PRO A 1 -0.60 15.10 -12.40
N ASP A 2 -1.31 14.15 -11.77
CA ASP A 2 -1.33 14.00 -10.32
C ASP A 2 -0.14 13.15 -9.86
N GLY A 3 1.02 13.79 -9.76
CA GLY A 3 2.31 13.18 -9.36
C GLY A 3 2.35 12.62 -7.93
N LYS A 4 1.24 12.71 -7.18
CA LYS A 4 1.08 12.16 -5.82
C LYS A 4 1.58 10.72 -5.72
N TRP A 5 1.17 9.86 -6.65
CA TRP A 5 1.57 8.45 -6.63
C TRP A 5 3.05 8.23 -6.95
N LEU A 6 3.63 9.07 -7.79
CA LEU A 6 5.06 8.98 -8.14
C LEU A 6 5.94 9.36 -6.94
N GLU A 7 5.57 10.41 -6.20
CA GLU A 7 6.28 10.83 -4.99
C GLU A 7 6.18 9.78 -3.88
N VAL A 8 4.97 9.27 -3.64
CA VAL A 8 4.70 8.19 -2.67
C VAL A 8 5.57 6.97 -3.02
N ASN A 9 5.50 6.48 -4.25
CA ASN A 9 6.27 5.30 -4.65
C ASN A 9 7.79 5.55 -4.52
N SER A 10 8.28 6.74 -4.87
CA SER A 10 9.70 7.08 -4.77
C SER A 10 10.21 7.14 -3.33
N LYS A 11 9.39 7.64 -2.39
CA LYS A 11 9.72 7.73 -0.96
C LYS A 11 9.68 6.35 -0.30
N TYR A 12 8.55 5.64 -0.41
CA TYR A 12 8.32 4.41 0.35
C TYR A 12 9.07 3.20 -0.20
N SER A 13 9.36 3.13 -1.51
CA SER A 13 10.20 2.05 -2.07
C SER A 13 11.63 2.02 -1.53
N ARG A 14 12.14 3.14 -1.01
CA ARG A 14 13.48 3.23 -0.41
C ARG A 14 13.53 2.82 1.06
N ILE A 15 12.41 2.95 1.78
CA ILE A 15 12.37 2.75 3.24
C ILE A 15 11.63 1.48 3.66
N TRP A 16 10.73 0.96 2.82
CA TRP A 16 10.00 -0.27 3.13
C TRP A 16 10.79 -1.51 2.71
N PRO A 17 10.66 -2.63 3.45
CA PRO A 17 11.30 -3.88 3.09
C PRO A 17 10.73 -4.43 1.78
N ASN A 18 11.58 -5.12 1.01
CA ASN A 18 11.15 -5.79 -0.21
C ASN A 18 10.27 -7.00 0.12
N ILE A 19 9.10 -7.08 -0.51
CA ILE A 19 8.18 -8.21 -0.39
C ILE A 19 8.56 -9.26 -1.44
N SER A 20 9.14 -10.37 -1.00
CA SER A 20 9.53 -11.49 -1.90
C SER A 20 8.51 -12.63 -1.94
N VAL A 21 7.59 -12.68 -0.97
CA VAL A 21 6.57 -13.73 -0.88
C VAL A 21 5.18 -13.08 -0.95
N LYS A 22 4.25 -13.75 -1.62
CA LYS A 22 2.86 -13.32 -1.63
C LYS A 22 2.22 -13.65 -0.27
N GLY A 23 1.81 -12.63 0.48
CA GLY A 23 1.01 -12.78 1.70
C GLY A 23 -0.41 -13.31 1.44
N THR A 24 -1.12 -13.69 2.51
CA THR A 24 -2.53 -14.09 2.42
C THR A 24 -3.40 -12.85 2.19
N PRO A 25 -4.19 -12.80 1.10
CA PRO A 25 -5.09 -11.69 0.89
C PRO A 25 -6.17 -11.65 1.98
N PRO A 26 -6.61 -10.46 2.42
CA PRO A 26 -7.71 -10.33 3.36
C PRO A 26 -9.02 -10.94 2.81
N ALA A 27 -9.89 -11.44 3.68
CA ALA A 27 -11.17 -12.03 3.28
C ALA A 27 -12.15 -10.99 2.71
N ASP A 28 -12.01 -9.74 3.11
CA ASP A 28 -12.76 -8.55 2.73
C ASP A 28 -12.19 -7.83 1.49
N ARG A 29 -11.23 -8.45 0.77
CA ARG A 29 -10.57 -7.86 -0.41
C ARG A 29 -11.52 -7.28 -1.47
N GLU A 30 -12.69 -7.88 -1.65
CA GLU A 30 -13.68 -7.47 -2.66
C GLU A 30 -14.38 -6.17 -2.25
N ASP A 31 -14.59 -5.95 -0.95
CA ASP A 31 -15.17 -4.73 -0.41
C ASP A 31 -14.19 -3.57 -0.53
N PHE A 32 -12.91 -3.83 -0.21
CA PHE A 32 -11.84 -2.85 -0.41
C PHE A 32 -11.60 -2.53 -1.89
N GLU A 33 -11.93 -3.41 -2.83
CA GLU A 33 -11.78 -3.11 -4.26
C GLU A 33 -12.64 -1.92 -4.68
N ARG A 34 -13.88 -1.86 -4.20
CA ARG A 34 -14.87 -0.83 -4.55
C ARG A 34 -14.77 0.43 -3.69
N GLU A 35 -13.96 0.41 -2.64
CA GLU A 35 -13.84 1.56 -1.73
C GLU A 35 -12.98 2.69 -2.33
N GLU A 36 -13.53 3.90 -2.34
CA GLU A 36 -12.83 5.13 -2.70
C GLU A 36 -12.14 5.77 -1.47
N GLY A 37 -11.04 6.49 -1.73
CA GLY A 37 -10.31 7.21 -0.68
C GLY A 37 -9.43 6.33 0.23
N LYS A 38 -9.09 5.10 -0.19
CA LYS A 38 -8.27 4.16 0.60
C LYS A 38 -6.95 4.73 1.10
N PHE A 39 -6.30 5.57 0.28
CA PHE A 39 -5.07 6.23 0.68
C PHE A 39 -5.25 7.16 1.88
N GLU A 40 -6.40 7.79 2.06
CA GLU A 40 -6.62 8.69 3.20
C GLU A 40 -7.11 7.93 4.43
N LYS A 41 -7.83 6.82 4.22
CA LYS A 41 -8.40 6.02 5.30
C LYS A 41 -7.44 5.02 5.93
N TYR A 42 -6.55 4.41 5.14
CA TYR A 42 -5.76 3.26 5.58
C TYR A 42 -4.25 3.39 5.36
N PHE A 43 -3.79 4.43 4.65
CA PHE A 43 -2.36 4.59 4.41
C PHE A 43 -1.62 4.83 5.73
N SER A 44 -0.58 4.04 5.94
CA SER A 44 0.36 4.19 7.05
C SER A 44 1.75 4.37 6.45
N GLU A 45 2.51 5.35 6.93
CA GLU A 45 3.91 5.53 6.52
C GLU A 45 4.83 4.41 7.03
N LYS A 46 4.38 3.65 8.05
CA LYS A 46 5.15 2.54 8.61
C LYS A 46 5.14 1.35 7.65
N PRO A 47 6.30 0.71 7.41
CA PRO A 47 6.36 -0.50 6.61
C PRO A 47 5.50 -1.60 7.23
N GLY A 48 4.89 -2.42 6.38
CA GLY A 48 4.33 -3.71 6.81
C GLY A 48 5.45 -4.68 7.22
N ASP A 49 5.06 -5.86 7.72
CA ASP A 49 5.98 -6.88 8.24
C ASP A 49 6.95 -7.52 7.22
N GLY A 50 6.96 -7.05 5.96
CA GLY A 50 7.99 -7.42 4.98
C GLY A 50 8.16 -8.92 4.75
N LYS A 51 7.09 -9.71 4.89
CA LYS A 51 7.12 -11.16 4.70
C LYS A 51 6.96 -11.55 3.23
#